data_AF-A0A960JY96-F1
#
_entry.id   AF-A0A960JY96-F1
#
_cell.length_a   1.000
_cell.length_b   1.000
_cell.length_c   1.000
_cell.angle_alpha   90.00
_cell.angle_beta   90.00
_cell.angle_gamma   90.00
#
_symmetry.space_group_name_H-M   'P 1'
#
loop_
_entity.id
_entity.type
_entity.pdbx_description
1 polymer ?
#
loop_
_entity_poly.entity_id
_entity_poly.type
_entity_poly.pdbx_seq_one_letter_code
_entity_poly.pdbx_strand_id
1 'polypeptide(L)'
;MAAYGWSQGTSVAQGLFGEGHRFDFYQAVRILEMMTPERAGVGIQDDPEREVVRFSSRVRMDYPATDVDSVAAPRRHGDVPVMKVNFLSLAGALGPLPNRLSEVLLERLSKKDEALRDFLDIFNHRLISLMYRARKKVRISLQDR
;
A
#
# COMPACT_ATOMS: atom_id res chain seq x y z
N MET A 1 20.78 22.44 21.95
CA MET A 1 19.76 21.80 21.09
C MET A 1 20.45 20.71 20.29
N ALA A 2 20.41 19.46 20.79
CA ALA A 2 21.10 18.33 20.18
C ALA A 2 20.27 17.78 19.02
N ALA A 3 20.92 17.52 17.88
CA ALA A 3 20.32 16.93 16.69
C ALA A 3 19.77 15.53 17.01
N TYR A 4 18.47 15.34 16.78
CA TYR A 4 17.79 14.07 17.03
C TYR A 4 18.27 13.00 16.04
N GLY A 5 18.86 11.92 16.56
CA GLY A 5 18.59 10.56 16.10
C GLY A 5 19.16 10.12 14.75
N TRP A 6 20.48 9.99 14.64
CA TRP A 6 21.05 8.99 13.72
C TRP A 6 21.00 7.65 14.46
N SER A 7 19.88 6.92 14.39
CA SER A 7 19.87 5.55 14.89
C SER A 7 20.65 4.67 13.90
N GLN A 8 21.77 4.11 14.36
CA GLN A 8 22.52 3.06 13.67
C GLN A 8 21.81 1.68 13.73
N GLY A 9 20.48 1.65 13.89
CA GLY A 9 19.79 0.51 14.52
C GLY A 9 18.69 -0.18 13.73
N THR A 10 18.29 0.32 12.56
CA THR A 10 17.16 -0.28 11.82
C THR A 10 17.44 -0.20 10.33
N SER A 11 17.45 -1.36 9.66
CA SER A 11 17.61 -1.37 8.19
C SER A 11 16.42 -0.66 7.55
N VAL A 12 16.60 -0.10 6.35
CA VAL A 12 15.49 0.56 5.61
C VAL A 12 14.29 -0.38 5.47
N ALA A 13 14.55 -1.67 5.25
CA ALA A 13 13.52 -2.71 5.20
C ALA A 13 12.76 -2.86 6.53
N GLN A 14 13.47 -2.90 7.66
CA GLN A 14 12.82 -2.95 8.98
C GLN A 14 12.03 -1.67 9.27
N GLY A 15 12.54 -0.50 8.87
CA GLY A 15 11.85 0.77 8.98
C GLY A 15 10.57 0.80 8.14
N LEU A 16 10.61 0.25 6.92
CA LEU A 16 9.45 0.17 6.04
C LEU A 16 8.32 -0.69 6.63
N PHE A 17 8.65 -1.85 7.21
CA PHE A 17 7.65 -2.73 7.81
C PHE A 17 7.20 -2.28 9.22
N GLY A 18 8.05 -1.54 9.94
CA GLY A 18 7.71 -1.01 11.28
C GLY A 18 6.96 0.32 11.26
N GLU A 19 7.44 1.27 10.45
CA GLU A 19 6.96 2.66 10.37
C GLU A 19 6.63 3.06 8.93
N GLY A 20 5.96 2.17 8.17
CA GLY A 20 5.68 2.38 6.74
C GLY A 20 4.98 3.69 6.40
N HIS A 21 4.18 4.25 7.32
CA HIS A 21 3.52 5.55 7.15
C HIS A 21 4.48 6.73 7.00
N ARG A 22 5.76 6.59 7.39
CA ARG A 22 6.78 7.63 7.25
C ARG A 22 7.40 7.69 5.85
N PHE A 23 7.12 6.70 5.01
CA PHE A 23 7.66 6.63 3.67
C PHE A 23 6.70 7.25 2.66
N ASP A 24 7.26 7.96 1.68
CA ASP A 24 6.53 8.31 0.47
C ASP A 24 6.09 7.03 -0.26
N PHE A 25 4.87 7.00 -0.80
CA PHE A 25 4.31 5.83 -1.46
C PHE A 25 5.21 5.29 -2.59
N TYR A 26 5.72 6.17 -3.47
CA TYR A 26 6.53 5.73 -4.60
C TYR A 26 7.89 5.21 -4.14
N GLN A 27 8.48 5.83 -3.12
CA GLN A 27 9.71 5.34 -2.53
C GLN A 27 9.52 3.99 -1.83
N ALA A 28 8.42 3.81 -1.08
CA ALA A 28 8.08 2.56 -0.44
C ALA A 28 7.95 1.41 -1.45
N VAL A 29 7.20 1.62 -2.53
CA VAL A 29 7.08 0.62 -3.61
C VAL A 29 8.43 0.35 -4.27
N ARG A 30 9.24 1.39 -4.50
CA ARG A 30 10.59 1.24 -5.08
C ARG A 30 11.50 0.37 -4.21
N ILE A 31 11.46 0.57 -2.89
CA ILE A 31 12.23 -0.24 -1.94
C ILE A 31 11.79 -1.71 -2.01
N LEU A 32 10.49 -1.97 -2.08
CA LEU A 32 9.97 -3.34 -2.24
C LEU A 32 10.43 -3.98 -3.56
N GLU A 33 10.41 -3.24 -4.68
CA GLU A 33 10.97 -3.72 -5.96
C GLU A 33 12.46 -4.10 -5.85
N MET A 34 13.26 -3.30 -5.13
CA MET A 34 14.69 -3.58 -4.94
C MET A 34 14.95 -4.77 -4.00
N MET A 35 14.04 -5.03 -3.06
CA MET A 35 14.17 -6.14 -2.11
C MET A 35 13.85 -7.50 -2.73
N THR A 36 13.01 -7.54 -3.76
CA THR A 36 12.59 -8.78 -4.45
C THR A 36 12.71 -8.63 -5.98
N PRO A 37 13.94 -8.51 -6.53
CA PRO A 37 14.16 -8.32 -7.96
C PRO A 37 13.66 -9.49 -8.83
N GLU A 38 13.45 -10.67 -8.24
CA GLU A 38 12.92 -11.86 -8.89
C GLU A 38 11.40 -11.81 -9.13
N ARG A 39 10.68 -10.94 -8.42
CA ARG A 39 9.24 -10.77 -8.56
C ARG A 39 8.90 -9.77 -9.66
N ALA A 40 7.71 -9.91 -10.24
CA ALA A 40 7.26 -8.96 -11.24
C ALA A 40 7.00 -7.58 -10.61
N GLY A 41 7.46 -6.53 -11.29
CA GLY A 41 7.15 -5.14 -10.91
C GLY A 41 5.65 -4.87 -10.85
N VAL A 42 5.28 -3.83 -10.11
CA VAL A 42 3.88 -3.46 -9.86
C VAL A 42 3.08 -3.27 -11.15
N GLY A 43 1.91 -3.91 -11.20
CA GLY A 43 0.93 -3.86 -12.28
C GLY A 43 1.35 -4.54 -13.57
N ILE A 44 2.47 -5.27 -13.61
CA ILE A 44 2.95 -5.96 -14.83
C ILE A 44 2.18 -7.26 -15.05
N GLN A 45 1.81 -7.95 -13.98
CA GLN A 45 1.09 -9.23 -14.04
C GLN A 45 -0.42 -8.99 -13.88
N ASP A 46 -1.19 -10.03 -14.22
CA ASP A 46 -2.63 -10.05 -13.92
C ASP A 46 -2.92 -10.63 -12.53
N ASP A 47 -2.01 -11.46 -12.03
CA ASP A 47 -2.07 -12.09 -10.70
C ASP A 47 -1.31 -11.24 -9.65
N PRO A 48 -2.03 -10.61 -8.69
CA PRO A 48 -1.42 -9.80 -7.63
C PRO A 48 -0.40 -10.54 -6.77
N GLU A 49 -0.51 -11.86 -6.63
CA GLU A 49 0.41 -12.65 -5.79
C GLU A 49 1.80 -12.83 -6.43
N ARG A 50 1.90 -12.56 -7.73
CA ARG A 50 3.17 -12.60 -8.49
C ARG A 50 3.88 -11.25 -8.54
N GLU A 51 3.24 -10.19 -8.05
CA GLU A 51 3.83 -8.86 -8.00
C GLU A 51 4.68 -8.67 -6.73
N VAL A 52 5.48 -7.61 -6.69
CA VAL A 52 6.33 -7.28 -5.52
C VAL A 52 5.53 -6.88 -4.27
N VAL A 53 4.27 -6.44 -4.44
CA VAL A 53 3.43 -5.94 -3.35
C VAL A 53 1.95 -6.03 -3.72
N ARG A 54 1.10 -6.40 -2.75
CA ARG A 54 -0.34 -6.27 -2.85
C ARG A 54 -0.77 -4.95 -2.21
N PHE A 55 -1.63 -4.21 -2.88
CA PHE A 55 -2.22 -2.99 -2.32
C PHE A 55 -3.58 -3.28 -1.74
N SER A 56 -3.90 -2.53 -0.69
CA SER A 56 -5.22 -2.49 -0.09
C SER A 56 -5.53 -1.06 0.33
N SER A 57 -6.81 -0.72 0.35
CA SER A 57 -7.21 0.55 0.93
C SER A 57 -7.53 0.43 2.42
N ARG A 58 -7.10 1.44 3.17
CA ARG A 58 -7.65 1.75 4.48
C ARG A 58 -9.00 2.46 4.29
N VAL A 59 -10.07 1.95 4.90
CA VAL A 59 -11.40 2.56 4.84
C VAL A 59 -11.69 3.26 6.15
N ARG A 60 -11.79 4.60 6.13
CA ARG A 60 -12.11 5.43 7.29
C ARG A 60 -12.86 6.69 6.88
N MET A 61 -13.47 7.35 7.86
CA MET A 61 -14.18 8.63 7.69
C MET A 61 -13.33 9.83 8.15
N ASP A 62 -12.01 9.65 8.30
CA ASP A 62 -11.06 10.69 8.67
C ASP A 62 -10.25 11.17 7.45
N TYR A 63 -9.50 12.27 7.64
CA TYR A 63 -8.52 12.72 6.68
C TYR A 63 -7.13 12.18 7.07
N PRO A 64 -6.46 11.40 6.20
CA PRO A 64 -5.17 10.80 6.50
C PRO A 64 -4.04 11.84 6.46
N ALA A 65 -3.03 11.67 7.31
CA ALA A 65 -1.85 12.55 7.32
C ALA A 65 -0.80 12.15 6.27
N THR A 66 -0.84 10.91 5.79
CA THR A 66 0.18 10.27 4.94
C THR A 66 -0.48 9.38 3.89
N ASP A 67 0.18 9.20 2.74
CA ASP A 67 -0.31 8.36 1.65
C ASP A 67 -0.31 6.86 2.02
N VAL A 68 0.72 6.42 2.74
CA VAL A 68 0.85 5.04 3.26
C VAL A 68 0.31 5.00 4.68
N ASP A 69 -0.54 4.02 4.98
CA ASP A 69 -1.00 3.72 6.34
C ASP A 69 -0.07 2.72 7.01
N SER A 70 0.20 1.59 6.34
CA SER A 70 1.05 0.53 6.88
C SER A 70 1.55 -0.40 5.78
N VAL A 71 2.67 -1.07 6.04
CA VAL A 71 3.21 -2.13 5.18
C VAL A 71 3.35 -3.39 6.03
N ALA A 72 2.50 -4.37 5.80
CA ALA A 72 2.57 -5.66 6.48
C ALA A 72 3.63 -6.53 5.80
N ALA A 73 4.57 -7.03 6.60
CA ALA A 73 5.55 -8.01 6.15
C ALA A 73 4.87 -9.33 5.73
N PRO A 74 5.44 -10.07 4.75
CA PRO A 74 5.03 -11.42 4.42
C PRO A 74 4.95 -12.31 5.67
N ARG A 75 3.87 -13.08 5.82
CA ARG A 75 3.69 -13.97 6.99
C ARG A 75 4.39 -15.32 6.79
N ARG A 76 4.46 -15.79 5.54
CA ARG A 76 5.11 -17.04 5.15
C ARG A 76 6.07 -16.80 4.00
N HIS A 77 7.01 -17.73 3.84
CA HIS A 77 7.91 -17.74 2.69
C HIS A 77 7.08 -17.93 1.40
N GLY A 78 7.16 -16.97 0.48
CA GLY A 78 6.37 -16.95 -0.75
C GLY A 78 5.19 -15.97 -0.74
N ASP A 79 4.78 -15.46 0.44
CA ASP A 79 3.76 -14.41 0.52
C ASP A 79 4.30 -13.06 0.00
N VAL A 80 3.39 -12.22 -0.48
CA VAL A 80 3.70 -10.83 -0.84
C VAL A 80 3.44 -9.88 0.33
N PRO A 81 4.25 -8.82 0.49
CA PRO A 81 3.92 -7.73 1.39
C PRO A 81 2.57 -7.11 1.04
N VAL A 82 1.83 -6.66 2.05
CA VAL A 82 0.56 -5.95 1.86
C VAL A 82 0.72 -4.50 2.30
N MET A 83 0.63 -3.57 1.35
CA MET A 83 0.68 -2.14 1.63
C MET A 83 -0.75 -1.58 1.71
N LYS A 84 -1.13 -1.06 2.87
CA LYS A 84 -2.36 -0.31 3.05
C LYS A 84 -2.10 1.16 2.73
N VAL A 85 -2.89 1.70 1.80
CA VAL A 85 -2.81 3.10 1.40
C VAL A 85 -4.06 3.87 1.86
N ASN A 86 -3.90 5.18 1.94
CA ASN A 86 -4.92 6.13 2.37
C ASN A 86 -5.54 6.93 1.20
N PHE A 87 -5.09 6.69 -0.02
CA PHE A 87 -5.55 7.38 -1.23
C PHE A 87 -6.14 6.38 -2.23
N LEU A 88 -6.91 6.88 -3.20
CA LEU A 88 -7.58 6.07 -4.24
C LEU A 88 -8.43 4.91 -3.67
N SER A 89 -8.98 5.10 -2.47
CA SER A 89 -9.99 4.19 -1.95
C SER A 89 -11.30 4.31 -2.72
N LEU A 90 -11.99 3.20 -2.93
CA LEU A 90 -13.39 3.24 -3.36
C LEU A 90 -14.35 3.63 -2.22
N ALA A 91 -13.99 3.42 -0.94
CA ALA A 91 -14.86 3.64 0.21
C ALA A 91 -14.22 4.53 1.29
N GLY A 92 -15.05 5.11 2.16
CA GLY A 92 -14.61 6.06 3.20
C GLY A 92 -14.73 7.51 2.75
N ALA A 93 -14.16 8.44 3.54
CA ALA A 93 -14.35 9.88 3.36
C ALA A 93 -13.85 10.42 2.00
N LEU A 94 -12.82 9.79 1.43
CA LEU A 94 -12.21 10.19 0.17
C LEU A 94 -12.64 9.31 -1.01
N GLY A 95 -13.54 8.36 -0.77
CA GLY A 95 -14.00 7.41 -1.79
C GLY A 95 -15.24 7.91 -2.55
N PRO A 96 -15.41 7.48 -3.81
CA PRO A 96 -16.59 7.83 -4.62
C PRO A 96 -17.88 7.10 -4.19
N LEU A 97 -17.79 6.03 -3.39
CA LEU A 97 -18.98 5.31 -2.96
C LEU A 97 -19.83 6.18 -2.01
N PRO A 98 -21.18 6.07 -2.09
CA PRO A 98 -22.07 6.76 -1.17
C PRO A 98 -21.72 6.47 0.30
N ASN A 99 -21.83 7.49 1.16
CA ASN A 99 -21.51 7.38 2.59
C ASN A 99 -22.18 6.19 3.27
N ARG A 100 -23.45 5.91 2.91
CA ARG A 100 -24.18 4.76 3.47
C ARG A 100 -23.52 3.42 3.18
N LEU A 101 -22.90 3.23 2.01
CA LEU A 101 -22.16 2.00 1.71
C LEU A 101 -20.85 1.94 2.51
N SER A 102 -20.17 3.08 2.68
CA SER A 102 -18.98 3.17 3.54
C SER A 102 -19.31 2.87 5.00
N GLU A 103 -20.45 3.33 5.52
CA GLU A 103 -20.94 3.01 6.87
C GLU A 103 -21.23 1.51 7.03
N VAL A 104 -21.92 0.88 6.07
CA VAL A 104 -22.16 -0.57 6.08
C VAL A 104 -20.86 -1.35 6.07
N LEU A 105 -19.88 -0.91 5.28
CA LEU A 105 -18.55 -1.51 5.24
C LEU A 105 -17.84 -1.40 6.60
N LEU A 106 -17.87 -0.23 7.24
CA LEU A 106 -17.29 -0.02 8.57
C LEU A 106 -17.99 -0.87 9.65
N GLU A 107 -19.32 -0.99 9.58
CA GLU A 107 -20.08 -1.86 10.49
C GLU A 107 -19.66 -3.33 10.34
N ARG A 108 -19.52 -3.82 9.10
CA ARG A 108 -19.05 -5.19 8.83
C ARG A 108 -17.62 -5.43 9.30
N LEU A 109 -16.72 -4.48 9.05
CA LEU A 109 -15.34 -4.54 9.55
C LEU A 109 -15.28 -4.62 11.08
N SER A 110 -16.18 -3.91 11.79
CA SER A 110 -16.27 -4.02 13.26
C SER A 110 -16.68 -5.43 13.73
N LYS A 111 -17.43 -6.14 12.90
CA LYS A 111 -17.85 -7.54 13.10
C LYS A 111 -16.83 -8.56 12.53
N LYS A 112 -15.66 -8.09 12.07
CA LYS A 112 -14.62 -8.90 11.40
C LYS A 112 -15.09 -9.57 10.10
N ASP A 113 -16.12 -9.04 9.47
CA ASP A 113 -16.51 -9.41 8.11
C ASP A 113 -15.73 -8.53 7.12
N GLU A 114 -14.65 -9.09 6.57
CA GLU A 114 -13.75 -8.41 5.63
C GLU A 114 -14.18 -8.60 4.16
N ALA A 115 -15.23 -9.37 3.87
CA ALA A 115 -15.55 -9.80 2.50
C ALA A 115 -15.80 -8.64 1.54
N LEU A 116 -16.57 -7.63 1.96
CA LEU A 116 -16.85 -6.46 1.13
C LEU A 116 -15.58 -5.61 0.92
N ARG A 117 -14.73 -5.49 1.94
CA ARG A 117 -13.45 -4.77 1.84
C ARG A 117 -12.54 -5.48 0.84
N ASP A 118 -12.41 -6.80 0.96
CA ASP A 118 -11.55 -7.61 0.10
C ASP A 118 -12.03 -7.60 -1.36
N PHE A 119 -13.34 -7.60 -1.57
CA PHE A 119 -13.91 -7.40 -2.91
C PHE A 119 -13.53 -6.04 -3.51
N LEU A 120 -13.67 -4.95 -2.75
CA LEU A 120 -13.27 -3.62 -3.22
C LEU A 120 -11.76 -3.52 -3.46
N ASP A 121 -10.96 -4.25 -2.70
CA ASP A 121 -9.51 -4.28 -2.86
C ASP A 121 -9.03 -4.86 -4.19
N ILE A 122 -9.82 -5.70 -4.86
CA ILE A 122 -9.51 -6.14 -6.24
C ILE A 122 -9.36 -4.92 -7.16
N PHE A 123 -10.30 -3.98 -7.04
CA PHE A 123 -10.30 -2.75 -7.84
C PHE A 123 -9.25 -1.76 -7.34
N ASN A 124 -9.16 -1.55 -6.02
CA ASN A 124 -8.17 -0.64 -5.43
C ASN A 124 -6.76 -1.04 -5.86
N HIS A 125 -6.43 -2.34 -5.76
CA HIS A 125 -5.12 -2.85 -6.14
C HIS A 125 -4.80 -2.53 -7.60
N ARG A 126 -5.71 -2.84 -8.52
CA ARG A 126 -5.47 -2.57 -9.95
C ARG A 126 -5.32 -1.07 -10.23
N LEU A 127 -6.14 -0.22 -9.63
CA LEU A 127 -6.10 1.22 -9.82
C LEU A 127 -4.77 1.82 -9.34
N ILE A 128 -4.32 1.43 -8.14
CA ILE A 128 -3.05 1.88 -7.55
C ILE A 128 -1.87 1.38 -8.39
N SER A 129 -1.89 0.11 -8.81
CA SER A 129 -0.83 -0.46 -9.65
C SER A 129 -0.70 0.27 -10.99
N LEU A 130 -1.82 0.61 -11.65
CA LEU A 130 -1.81 1.38 -12.89
C LEU A 130 -1.29 2.81 -12.70
N MET A 131 -1.66 3.47 -11.60
CA MET A 131 -1.14 4.80 -11.25
C MET A 131 0.38 4.76 -11.05
N TYR A 132 0.88 3.77 -10.30
CA TYR A 132 2.33 3.60 -10.09
C TYR A 132 3.06 3.39 -11.42
N ARG A 133 2.56 2.48 -12.28
CA ARG A 133 3.14 2.23 -13.62
C ARG A 133 3.18 3.47 -14.49
N ALA A 134 2.09 4.22 -14.54
CA ALA A 134 2.01 5.45 -15.31
C ALA A 134 3.08 6.45 -14.85
N ARG A 135 3.29 6.60 -13.54
CA ARG A 135 4.32 7.49 -13.00
C ARG A 135 5.74 6.97 -13.20
N LYS A 136 5.97 5.66 -13.01
CA LYS A 136 7.27 5.01 -13.23
C LYS A 136 7.75 5.18 -14.68
N LYS A 137 6.83 5.15 -15.65
CA LYS A 137 7.15 5.39 -17.08
C LYS A 137 7.76 6.78 -17.33
N VAL A 138 7.30 7.80 -16.61
CA VAL A 138 7.69 9.21 -16.85
C VAL A 138 8.82 9.68 -15.92
N ARG A 139 8.95 9.10 -14.72
CA ARG A 139 9.97 9.52 -13.74
C ARG A 139 11.22 8.66 -13.80
N ILE A 140 12.31 9.26 -14.26
CA ILE A 140 13.65 8.66 -14.32
C ILE A 140 14.10 8.10 -12.96
N SER A 141 13.76 8.76 -11.85
CA SER A 141 14.13 8.30 -10.50
C SER A 141 13.49 6.97 -10.08
N LEU A 142 12.45 6.52 -10.79
CA LEU A 142 11.76 5.25 -10.52
C LEU A 142 12.07 4.17 -11.56
N GLN A 143 12.82 4.49 -12.62
CA GLN A 143 13.16 3.54 -13.66
C GLN A 143 14.27 2.59 -13.17
N ASP A 144 14.13 1.31 -13.52
CA ASP A 144 15.17 0.32 -13.35
C ASP A 144 16.30 0.62 -14.33
N ARG A 145 17.53 0.78 -13.81
CA ARG A 145 18.74 0.92 -14.62
C ARG A 145 19.22 -0.43 -15.13
#